data_AF-A0A358AU38-F1
#
_entry.id   AF-A0A358AU38-F1
#
_cell.length_a   1.000
_cell.length_b   1.000
_cell.length_c   1.000
_cell.angle_alpha   90.00
_cell.angle_beta   90.00
_cell.angle_gamma   90.00
#
_symmetry.space_group_name_H-M   'P 1'
#
loop_
_entity.id
_entity.type
_entity.pdbx_description
1 polymer ?
#
loop_
_entity_poly.entity_id
_entity_poly.type
_entity_poly.pdbx_seq_one_letter_code
_entity_poly.pdbx_strand_id
1 'polypeptide(L)'
;MKYNPKINEKAAAMAGFTDIHPLQGEETAQGCLAVLYNTQELLNEVAGMDCTSLQPAAGAHGEWTGLQLIRAYHADRGDTNRTKVIVPDSAHGTNPA
;
A
#
# COMPACT_ATOMS: atom_id res chain seq x y z
N MET A 1 18.01 -7.93 -6.28
CA MET A 1 18.65 -6.75 -5.65
C MET A 1 18.88 -5.69 -6.71
N LYS A 2 18.37 -4.47 -6.53
CA LYS A 2 18.58 -3.33 -7.45
C LYS A 2 19.47 -2.28 -6.77
N TYR A 3 19.87 -1.25 -7.50
CA TYR A 3 20.62 -0.12 -6.93
C TYR A 3 19.72 0.79 -6.08
N ASN A 4 20.22 1.24 -4.93
CA ASN A 4 19.58 2.22 -4.05
C ASN A 4 20.35 3.54 -4.12
N PRO A 5 19.85 4.56 -4.83
CA PRO A 5 20.53 5.85 -4.96
C PRO A 5 20.70 6.54 -3.61
N LYS A 6 21.93 7.02 -3.32
CA LYS A 6 22.25 7.73 -2.06
C LYS A 6 21.42 9.00 -1.83
N ILE A 7 20.89 9.60 -2.90
CA ILE A 7 20.03 10.78 -2.80
C ILE A 7 18.68 10.43 -2.13
N ASN A 8 18.18 9.20 -2.31
CA ASN A 8 16.92 8.77 -1.72
C ASN A 8 17.03 8.66 -0.20
N GLU A 9 18.15 8.12 0.31
CA GLU A 9 18.44 8.09 1.75
C GLU A 9 18.50 9.49 2.36
N LYS A 10 19.14 10.43 1.66
CA LYS A 10 19.20 11.84 2.10
C LYS A 10 17.82 12.49 2.12
N ALA A 11 16.98 12.21 1.11
CA ALA A 11 15.63 12.74 1.04
C ALA A 11 14.75 12.18 2.17
N ALA A 12 14.81 10.87 2.42
CA ALA A 12 14.06 10.22 3.50
C ALA A 12 14.47 10.71 4.90
N ALA A 13 15.75 11.10 5.07
CA ALA A 13 16.29 11.61 6.34
C ALA A 13 16.03 13.10 6.60
N MET A 14 15.24 13.80 5.77
CA MET A 14 14.90 15.19 6.04
C MET A 14 14.06 15.31 7.31
N ALA A 15 14.37 16.29 8.17
CA ALA A 15 13.64 16.53 9.43
C ALA A 15 12.14 16.73 9.22
N GLY A 16 11.75 17.33 8.09
CA GLY A 16 10.35 17.47 7.67
C GLY A 16 9.64 16.15 7.35
N PHE A 17 10.31 15.00 7.42
CA PHE A 17 9.71 13.66 7.38
C PHE A 17 9.96 12.87 8.67
N THR A 18 11.17 12.95 9.24
CA THR A 18 11.54 12.13 10.40
C THR A 18 10.94 12.61 11.71
N ASP A 19 10.66 13.91 11.84
CA ASP A 19 10.27 14.52 13.11
C ASP A 19 8.74 14.75 13.18
N ILE A 20 8.00 14.13 12.25
CA ILE A 20 6.55 14.24 12.16
C ILE A 20 5.89 13.17 13.03
N HIS A 21 5.05 13.60 13.98
CA HIS A 21 4.12 12.71 14.66
C HIS A 21 2.99 12.29 13.71
N PRO A 22 2.65 10.99 13.57
CA PRO A 22 1.63 10.52 12.61
C PRO A 22 0.21 11.05 12.85
N LEU A 23 -0.09 11.49 14.08
CA LEU A 23 -1.41 12.03 14.46
C LEU A 23 -1.41 13.56 14.67
N GLN A 24 -0.40 14.28 14.17
CA GLN A 24 -0.46 15.75 14.19
C GLN A 24 -1.46 16.28 13.16
N GLY A 25 -1.83 17.56 13.27
CA GLY A 25 -2.75 18.20 12.34
C GLY A 25 -2.28 18.13 10.89
N GLU A 26 -3.21 17.89 9.96
CA GLU A 26 -2.90 17.78 8.53
C GLU A 26 -2.29 19.08 7.99
N GLU A 27 -2.67 20.23 8.55
CA GLU A 27 -2.15 21.54 8.20
C GLU A 27 -0.64 21.68 8.40
N THR A 28 -0.05 20.90 9.31
CA THR A 28 1.40 20.89 9.56
C THR A 28 2.14 19.78 8.80
N ALA A 29 1.42 18.88 8.12
CA ALA A 29 1.97 17.70 7.43
C ALA A 29 1.79 17.72 5.91
N GLN A 30 1.44 18.86 5.30
CA GLN A 30 1.12 18.97 3.87
C GLN A 30 2.23 18.47 2.93
N GLY A 31 3.50 18.60 3.32
CA GLY A 31 4.62 18.05 2.54
C GLY A 31 4.59 16.52 2.44
N CYS A 32 4.30 15.82 3.55
CA CYS A 32 4.10 14.36 3.55
C CYS A 32 2.90 13.98 2.70
N LEU A 33 1.77 14.67 2.89
CA LEU A 33 0.53 14.37 2.18
C LEU A 33 0.70 14.53 0.67
N ALA A 34 1.43 15.55 0.22
CA ALA A 34 1.76 15.73 -1.20
C ALA A 34 2.61 14.57 -1.74
N VAL A 35 3.59 14.08 -0.97
CA VAL A 35 4.39 12.91 -1.37
C VAL A 35 3.53 11.66 -1.48
N LEU A 36 2.65 11.42 -0.51
CA LEU A 36 1.74 10.27 -0.53
C LEU A 36 0.82 10.33 -1.75
N TYR A 37 0.16 11.46 -1.97
CA TYR A 37 -0.74 11.68 -3.11
C TYR A 37 -0.03 11.46 -4.45
N ASN A 38 1.10 12.13 -4.68
CA ASN A 38 1.84 11.99 -5.94
C ASN A 38 2.34 10.55 -6.16
N THR A 39 2.70 9.85 -5.09
CA THR A 39 3.10 8.44 -5.17
C THR A 39 1.92 7.56 -5.58
N GLN A 40 0.73 7.79 -5.04
CA GLN A 40 -0.49 7.07 -5.43
C GLN A 40 -0.80 7.29 -6.90
N GLU A 41 -0.77 8.52 -7.40
CA GLU A 41 -1.04 8.83 -8.81
C GLU A 41 -0.03 8.15 -9.75
N LEU A 42 1.26 8.19 -9.41
CA LEU A 42 2.29 7.50 -10.20
C LEU A 42 2.11 5.98 -10.21
N LEU A 43 1.73 5.38 -9.08
CA LEU A 43 1.47 3.94 -9.01
C LEU A 43 0.19 3.55 -9.76
N ASN A 44 -0.86 4.37 -9.67
CA ASN A 44 -2.11 4.18 -10.42
C ASN A 44 -1.83 4.13 -11.93
N GLU A 45 -1.05 5.09 -12.45
CA GLU A 45 -0.66 5.15 -13.85
C GLU A 45 0.17 3.91 -14.26
N VAL A 46 1.20 3.56 -13.48
CA VAL A 46 2.09 2.44 -13.79
C VAL A 46 1.37 1.09 -13.75
N ALA A 47 0.43 0.92 -12.80
CA ALA A 47 -0.29 -0.34 -12.60
C ALA A 47 -1.60 -0.42 -13.41
N GLY A 48 -2.09 0.69 -13.97
CA GLY A 48 -3.39 0.76 -14.64
C GLY A 48 -4.58 0.59 -13.67
N MET A 49 -4.46 1.13 -12.46
CA MET A 49 -5.46 1.01 -11.39
C MET A 49 -6.14 2.35 -11.11
N ASP A 50 -7.43 2.32 -10.72
CA ASP A 50 -8.17 3.55 -10.39
C ASP A 50 -7.69 4.20 -9.08
N CYS A 51 -7.15 3.41 -8.14
CA CYS A 51 -6.71 3.88 -6.83
C CYS A 51 -5.68 2.94 -6.19
N THR A 52 -4.82 3.50 -5.33
CA THR A 52 -3.78 2.81 -4.58
C THR A 52 -3.86 3.17 -3.10
N SER A 53 -3.74 2.19 -2.20
CA SER A 53 -3.54 2.43 -0.75
C SER A 53 -2.06 2.29 -0.40
N LEU A 54 -1.52 3.26 0.35
CA LEU A 54 -0.15 3.23 0.88
C LEU A 54 -0.06 2.71 2.32
N GLN A 55 -1.17 2.25 2.90
CA GLN A 55 -1.22 1.74 4.27
C GLN A 55 -0.46 0.40 4.47
N PRO A 56 -0.47 -0.57 3.53
CA PRO A 56 0.22 -1.83 3.73
C PRO A 56 1.74 -1.65 3.75
N ALA A 57 2.37 -1.91 4.91
CA ALA A 57 3.80 -1.71 5.12
C ALA A 57 4.73 -2.82 4.55
N ALA A 58 4.17 -3.88 3.95
CA ALA A 58 4.92 -5.00 3.40
C ALA A 58 4.10 -5.75 2.32
N GLY A 59 4.77 -6.54 1.48
CA GLY A 59 4.13 -7.33 0.41
C GLY A 59 3.01 -8.25 0.93
N ALA A 60 3.30 -9.09 1.92
CA ALA A 60 2.30 -9.98 2.54
C ALA A 60 1.12 -9.22 3.18
N HIS A 61 1.38 -8.02 3.74
CA HIS A 61 0.31 -7.17 4.26
C HIS A 61 -0.57 -6.61 3.14
N GLY A 62 0.02 -6.29 1.98
CA GLY A 62 -0.70 -5.91 0.76
C GLY A 62 -1.58 -7.05 0.24
N GLU A 63 -1.05 -8.28 0.20
CA GLU A 63 -1.80 -9.49 -0.18
C GLU A 63 -3.03 -9.69 0.72
N TRP A 64 -2.83 -9.61 2.04
CA TRP A 64 -3.92 -9.70 3.01
C TRP A 64 -4.96 -8.57 2.85
N THR A 65 -4.50 -7.33 2.66
CA THR A 65 -5.38 -6.18 2.44
C THR A 65 -6.24 -6.38 1.19
N GLY A 66 -5.65 -6.86 0.10
CA GLY A 66 -6.38 -7.18 -1.13
C GLY A 66 -7.46 -8.25 -0.92
N LEU A 67 -7.15 -9.34 -0.22
CA LEU A 67 -8.13 -10.38 0.11
C LEU A 67 -9.28 -9.83 0.98
N GLN A 68 -8.96 -8.96 1.93
CA GLN A 68 -9.97 -8.33 2.79
C GLN A 68 -10.89 -7.38 2.01
N LEU A 69 -10.35 -6.63 1.04
CA LEU A 69 -11.16 -5.80 0.14
C LEU A 69 -12.08 -6.64 -0.75
N ILE A 70 -11.57 -7.73 -1.34
CA ILE A 70 -12.37 -8.67 -2.15
C ILE A 70 -13.48 -9.30 -1.31
N ARG A 71 -13.17 -9.71 -0.07
CA ARG A 71 -14.16 -10.24 0.87
C ARG A 71 -15.22 -9.21 1.23
N ALA A 72 -14.82 -7.98 1.54
CA ALA A 72 -15.75 -6.89 1.85
C ALA A 72 -16.68 -6.59 0.67
N TYR A 73 -16.14 -6.57 -0.55
CA TYR A 73 -16.91 -6.41 -1.78
C TYR A 73 -17.99 -7.50 -1.95
N HIS A 74 -17.64 -8.77 -1.73
CA HIS A 74 -18.63 -9.85 -1.80
C HIS A 74 -19.67 -9.76 -0.68
N ALA A 75 -19.26 -9.41 0.53
CA ALA A 75 -20.15 -9.25 1.67
C ALA A 75 -21.17 -8.12 1.46
N ASP A 76 -20.74 -6.97 0.91
CA ASP A 76 -21.61 -5.83 0.57
C ASP A 76 -22.71 -6.21 -0.43
N ARG A 77 -22.41 -7.16 -1.33
CA ARG A 77 -23.36 -7.71 -2.31
C ARG A 77 -24.19 -8.88 -1.79
N GLY A 78 -24.04 -9.25 -0.51
CA GLY A 78 -24.72 -10.40 0.10
C GLY A 78 -24.17 -11.77 -0.35
N ASP A 79 -23.04 -11.82 -1.05
CA ASP A 79 -22.43 -13.06 -1.56
C ASP A 79 -21.42 -13.64 -0.56
N THR A 80 -21.91 -14.06 0.61
CA THR A 80 -21.07 -14.50 1.73
C THR A 80 -20.49 -15.90 1.56
N ASN A 81 -20.92 -16.64 0.53
CA ASN A 81 -20.48 -18.02 0.30
C ASN A 81 -19.15 -18.09 -0.49
N ARG A 82 -18.72 -17.01 -1.15
CA ARG A 82 -17.44 -16.93 -1.87
C ARG A 82 -16.26 -16.77 -0.92
N THR A 83 -15.79 -17.89 -0.40
CA THR A 83 -14.72 -17.96 0.61
C THR A 83 -13.49 -18.76 0.15
N LYS A 84 -13.48 -19.23 -1.10
CA LYS A 84 -12.40 -20.05 -1.65
C LYS A 84 -11.50 -19.21 -2.54
N VAL A 85 -10.19 -19.29 -2.30
CA VAL A 85 -9.14 -18.66 -3.11
C VAL A 85 -8.36 -19.78 -3.80
N ILE A 86 -8.14 -19.65 -5.10
CA ILE A 86 -7.35 -20.60 -5.88
C ILE A 86 -5.90 -20.11 -5.87
N VAL A 87 -4.99 -20.94 -5.37
CA VAL A 87 -3.56 -20.62 -5.25
C VAL A 87 -2.76 -21.70 -5.98
N PRO A 88 -1.94 -21.35 -6.99
CA PRO A 88 -1.03 -22.31 -7.62
C PRO A 88 0.07 -22.78 -6.66
N ASP A 89 0.52 -24.03 -6.81
CA ASP A 89 1.59 -24.61 -5.98
C ASP A 89 2.94 -23.86 -6.12
N SER A 90 3.13 -23.12 -7.21
CA SER A 90 4.32 -22.30 -7.46
C SER A 90 4.27 -20.89 -6.84
N ALA A 91 3.16 -20.52 -6.21
CA ALA A 91 3.00 -19.21 -5.59
C ALA A 91 4.03 -18.99 -4.48
N HIS A 92 4.34 -17.72 -4.22
CA HIS A 92 5.18 -17.36 -3.09
C HIS A 92 4.50 -17.79 -1.78
N GLY A 93 5.29 -18.19 -0.78
CA GLY A 93 4.77 -18.77 0.46
C GLY A 93 3.93 -17.84 1.32
N THR A 94 3.94 -16.53 1.05
CA THR A 94 3.06 -15.56 1.70
C THR A 94 1.62 -15.63 1.20
N ASN A 95 1.39 -16.09 -0.04
CA ASN A 95 0.07 -16.17 -0.63
C ASN A 95 -0.88 -17.14 0.10
N PRO A 96 -0.46 -18.38 0.47
CA PRO A 96 -1.33 -19.31 1.20
C PRO A 96 -1.27 -19.20 2.73
N ALA A 97 -0.37 -18.36 3.28
CA ALA A 97 -0.15 -18.22 4.72
C ALA A 97 -1.31 -17.52 5.44
#